data_AF-A0A8K0WKN2-F1
#
_entry.id   AF-A0A8K0WKN2-F1
#
_cell.length_a   1.000
_cell.length_b   1.000
_cell.length_c   1.000
_cell.angle_alpha   90.00
_cell.angle_beta   90.00
_cell.angle_gamma   90.00
#
_symmetry.space_group_name_H-M   'P 1'
#
loop_
_entity.id
_entity.type
_entity.pdbx_description
1 polymer ?
#
loop_
_entity_poly.entity_id
_entity_poly.type
_entity_poly.pdbx_seq_one_letter_code
_entity_poly.pdbx_strand_id
1 'polypeptide(L)'
;MLGWFKRGARNESDAETVASAQSTPFHTAEEGLSAPSEKQESKGHKGRLAPSTALTKHQIFYIFVLDGLGGMLLSGGVNFALAYAMYTSQNTEKNPIRLFQLPNTLAGDGAVTIIVQCIMTWFVEMGLVRYDLGNRSVQPIGFIPEPSGLWTRKLFMLEPEPGSAPDTQVHRSKFITIVQNALRGFLIAVAGFLLLWPIAVGVLSTIGEPRGGDYFYSDRWIPQAFKCILGGLLGLLTTPLMASFWLLKAGWEAKHGS
;
A
#
# COMPACT_ATOMS: atom_id res chain seq x y z
N MET A 1 -12.05 -38.14 -30.08
CA MET A 1 -11.54 -38.05 -31.46
C MET A 1 -10.25 -38.85 -31.54
N LEU A 2 -10.33 -40.02 -32.17
CA LEU A 2 -9.22 -40.92 -32.47
C LEU A 2 -8.40 -40.37 -33.65
N GLY A 3 -7.08 -40.62 -33.65
CA GLY A 3 -6.20 -40.25 -34.78
C GLY A 3 -4.75 -40.68 -34.60
N TRP A 4 -4.51 -42.01 -34.59
CA TRP A 4 -3.41 -42.73 -35.28
C TRP A 4 -1.94 -42.27 -35.04
N PHE A 5 -1.09 -43.01 -34.30
CA PHE A 5 -0.32 -44.21 -34.68
C PHE A 5 0.57 -44.06 -35.94
N LYS A 6 1.91 -44.00 -35.80
CA LYS A 6 2.82 -44.99 -36.40
C LYS A 6 4.27 -44.88 -35.90
N ARG A 7 4.84 -46.08 -35.77
CA ARG A 7 6.15 -46.52 -35.28
C ARG A 7 7.08 -46.78 -36.49
N GLY A 8 8.39 -46.71 -36.30
CA GLY A 8 9.42 -47.32 -37.16
C GLY A 8 10.80 -46.69 -36.89
N ALA A 9 11.68 -47.32 -36.10
CA ALA A 9 12.65 -48.39 -36.50
C ALA A 9 13.80 -47.81 -37.35
N ARG A 10 15.09 -48.16 -37.22
CA ARG A 10 15.95 -48.99 -36.35
C ARG A 10 17.39 -48.81 -36.89
N ASN A 11 18.40 -49.32 -36.16
CA ASN A 11 19.81 -49.62 -36.51
C ASN A 11 20.78 -48.50 -36.06
N GLU A 12 21.59 -48.61 -35.00
CA GLU A 12 22.56 -49.64 -34.54
C GLU A 12 23.71 -49.94 -35.51
N SER A 13 24.91 -49.98 -34.90
CA SER A 13 26.16 -50.62 -35.35
C SER A 13 27.04 -49.76 -36.30
N ASP A 14 28.36 -49.60 -36.16
CA ASP A 14 29.39 -50.20 -35.30
C ASP A 14 30.71 -49.39 -35.35
N ALA A 15 31.49 -49.52 -34.27
CA ALA A 15 32.95 -49.78 -34.18
C ALA A 15 33.99 -48.73 -34.71
N GLU A 16 34.88 -48.23 -33.82
CA GLU A 16 36.30 -48.66 -33.64
C GLU A 16 37.27 -47.94 -34.62
N THR A 17 38.53 -47.60 -34.37
CA THR A 17 39.52 -47.61 -33.27
C THR A 17 40.79 -46.92 -33.87
N VAL A 18 41.79 -46.59 -33.03
CA VAL A 18 43.21 -46.20 -33.35
C VAL A 18 43.44 -44.69 -33.62
N ALA A 19 44.09 -43.87 -32.79
CA ALA A 19 45.38 -43.86 -32.06
C ALA A 19 46.55 -43.17 -32.82
N SER A 20 47.48 -42.60 -32.02
CA SER A 20 48.77 -41.93 -32.35
C SER A 20 48.67 -40.40 -32.56
N ALA A 21 49.20 -39.46 -31.75
CA ALA A 21 50.46 -39.26 -30.99
C ALA A 21 51.39 -38.21 -31.66
N GLN A 22 52.07 -37.40 -30.82
CA GLN A 22 53.19 -36.46 -31.08
C GLN A 22 52.82 -35.11 -31.73
N SER A 23 53.40 -33.94 -31.43
CA SER A 23 54.48 -33.46 -30.53
C SER A 23 54.51 -31.91 -30.58
N THR A 24 54.88 -31.24 -29.48
CA THR A 24 55.24 -29.80 -29.33
C THR A 24 56.49 -29.42 -30.17
N PRO A 25 56.81 -28.14 -30.52
CA PRO A 25 57.12 -27.08 -29.52
C PRO A 25 56.94 -25.57 -29.90
N PHE A 26 56.94 -24.73 -28.86
CA PHE A 26 57.47 -23.35 -28.73
C PHE A 26 57.49 -22.36 -29.92
N HIS A 27 56.83 -21.20 -29.76
CA HIS A 27 57.31 -19.91 -30.26
C HIS A 27 56.96 -18.77 -29.29
N THR A 28 57.93 -17.85 -29.21
CA THR A 28 58.15 -16.75 -28.27
C THR A 28 57.21 -15.54 -28.47
N ALA A 29 57.10 -14.74 -27.40
CA ALA A 29 56.45 -13.44 -27.20
C ALA A 29 56.37 -12.46 -28.39
N GLU A 30 55.32 -11.64 -28.43
CA GLU A 30 55.38 -10.16 -28.29
C GLU A 30 53.98 -9.54 -28.11
N GLU A 31 53.97 -8.37 -27.46
CA GLU A 31 52.83 -7.56 -27.03
C GLU A 31 51.97 -7.00 -28.18
N GLY A 32 50.67 -6.81 -27.93
CA GLY A 32 49.74 -6.26 -28.90
C GLY A 32 48.38 -5.87 -28.31
N LEU A 33 48.39 -4.75 -27.61
CA LEU A 33 47.26 -3.89 -27.24
C LEU A 33 46.08 -3.93 -28.23
N SER A 34 44.90 -4.42 -27.79
CA SER A 34 43.59 -3.75 -27.93
C SER A 34 42.46 -4.76 -27.75
N ALA A 35 41.87 -4.80 -26.54
CA ALA A 35 40.57 -5.42 -26.31
C ALA A 35 39.48 -4.41 -26.74
N PRO A 36 38.54 -4.77 -27.62
CA PRO A 36 37.24 -4.14 -27.61
C PRO A 36 36.48 -4.76 -26.43
N SER A 37 36.25 -3.94 -25.39
CA SER A 37 35.27 -4.22 -24.36
C SER A 37 33.94 -4.51 -25.04
N GLU A 38 33.60 -5.80 -25.14
CA GLU A 38 32.23 -6.23 -25.22
C GLU A 38 31.54 -5.63 -23.99
N LYS A 39 30.71 -4.62 -24.26
CA LYS A 39 29.66 -4.21 -23.35
C LYS A 39 28.82 -5.46 -23.08
N GLN A 40 29.17 -6.18 -22.02
CA GLN A 40 28.21 -6.99 -21.31
C GLN A 40 27.11 -6.03 -20.86
N GLU A 41 26.09 -5.88 -21.71
CA GLU A 41 24.75 -5.55 -21.27
C GLU A 41 24.38 -6.61 -20.24
N SER A 42 24.73 -6.30 -18.99
CA SER A 42 24.10 -6.80 -17.80
C SER A 42 22.60 -6.87 -18.10
N LYS A 43 22.08 -8.09 -18.21
CA LYS A 43 20.65 -8.37 -18.14
C LYS A 43 20.19 -7.83 -16.80
N GLY A 44 19.78 -6.56 -16.80
CA GLY A 44 19.47 -5.80 -15.61
C GLY A 44 18.40 -6.53 -14.82
N HIS A 45 18.76 -6.97 -13.61
CA HIS A 45 17.75 -7.24 -12.58
C HIS A 45 16.88 -5.99 -12.52
N LYS A 46 15.58 -6.13 -12.79
CA LYS A 46 14.61 -5.02 -12.74
C LYS A 46 14.48 -4.54 -11.29
N GLY A 47 15.41 -3.71 -10.83
CA GLY A 47 15.47 -3.16 -9.49
C GLY A 47 14.61 -1.91 -9.32
N ARG A 48 14.07 -1.71 -8.10
CA ARG A 48 13.43 -0.46 -7.65
C ARG A 48 14.36 0.73 -7.86
N LEU A 49 13.82 1.96 -7.92
CA LEU A 49 14.66 3.16 -7.93
C LEU A 49 15.46 3.29 -6.64
N ALA A 50 16.66 3.87 -6.73
CA ALA A 50 17.50 4.12 -5.56
C ALA A 50 16.78 5.05 -4.56
N PRO A 51 16.95 4.84 -3.23
CA PRO A 51 16.36 5.71 -2.22
C PRO A 51 16.82 7.16 -2.37
N SER A 52 15.89 8.11 -2.29
CA SER A 52 16.23 9.52 -2.43
C SER A 52 16.94 10.07 -1.19
N THR A 53 17.97 10.89 -1.40
CA THR A 53 18.75 11.60 -0.37
C THR A 53 18.10 12.91 0.09
N ALA A 54 17.08 13.39 -0.63
CA ALA A 54 16.28 14.57 -0.28
C ALA A 54 14.82 14.38 -0.75
N LEU A 55 13.92 15.22 -0.26
CA LEU A 55 12.52 15.15 -0.68
C LEU A 55 12.38 15.73 -2.10
N THR A 56 12.11 14.88 -3.09
CA THR A 56 12.05 15.28 -4.50
C THR A 56 10.72 15.98 -4.82
N LYS A 57 10.73 16.91 -5.80
CA LYS A 57 9.49 17.57 -6.27
C LYS A 57 8.43 16.57 -6.72
N HIS A 58 8.85 15.46 -7.33
CA HIS A 58 7.95 14.40 -7.77
C HIS A 58 7.30 13.67 -6.58
N GLN A 59 8.06 13.41 -5.51
CA GLN A 59 7.50 12.85 -4.27
C GLN A 59 6.51 13.81 -3.59
N ILE A 60 6.79 15.13 -3.56
CA ILE A 60 5.84 16.12 -3.03
C ILE A 60 4.53 16.08 -3.82
N PHE A 61 4.64 16.11 -5.14
CA PHE A 61 3.47 16.07 -6.01
C PHE A 61 2.66 14.78 -5.81
N TYR A 62 3.33 13.63 -5.76
CA TYR A 62 2.70 12.35 -5.50
C TYR A 62 1.95 12.36 -4.15
N ILE A 63 2.64 12.70 -3.05
CA ILE A 63 2.08 12.64 -1.70
C ILE A 63 0.93 13.64 -1.48
N PHE A 64 1.09 14.90 -1.90
CA PHE A 64 0.10 15.94 -1.57
C PHE A 64 -0.99 16.12 -2.63
N VAL A 65 -0.67 15.92 -3.90
CA VAL A 65 -1.64 16.12 -4.99
C VAL A 65 -2.36 14.81 -5.31
N LEU A 66 -1.63 13.74 -5.61
CA LEU A 66 -2.26 12.47 -5.97
C LEU A 66 -2.89 11.81 -4.76
N ASP A 67 -2.13 11.60 -3.68
CA ASP A 67 -2.69 10.97 -2.48
C ASP A 67 -3.56 11.97 -1.72
N GLY A 68 -3.08 13.18 -1.44
CA GLY A 68 -3.85 14.18 -0.68
C GLY A 68 -5.15 14.63 -1.37
N LEU A 69 -5.04 15.38 -2.46
CA LEU A 69 -6.24 15.90 -3.15
C LEU A 69 -7.01 14.80 -3.88
N GLY A 70 -6.32 13.86 -4.55
CA GLY A 70 -6.97 12.73 -5.21
C GLY A 70 -7.68 11.82 -4.20
N GLY A 71 -7.04 11.49 -3.08
CA GLY A 71 -7.63 10.74 -1.99
C GLY A 71 -8.79 11.46 -1.31
N MET A 72 -8.73 12.78 -1.16
CA MET A 72 -9.86 13.59 -0.68
C MET A 72 -11.09 13.45 -1.59
N LEU A 73 -10.92 13.64 -2.89
CA LEU A 73 -12.03 13.57 -3.85
C LEU A 73 -12.61 12.16 -3.93
N LEU A 74 -11.76 11.14 -3.99
CA LEU A 74 -12.18 9.75 -4.06
C LEU A 74 -12.90 9.33 -2.77
N SER A 75 -12.33 9.65 -1.61
CA SER A 75 -12.92 9.30 -0.32
C SER A 75 -14.23 10.04 -0.06
N GLY A 76 -14.28 11.35 -0.33
CA GLY A 76 -15.51 12.13 -0.21
C GLY A 76 -16.60 11.60 -1.13
N GLY A 77 -16.27 11.29 -2.39
CA GLY A 77 -17.20 10.72 -3.35
C GLY A 77 -17.76 9.35 -2.94
N VAL A 78 -16.90 8.43 -2.48
CA VAL A 78 -17.36 7.10 -2.00
C VAL A 78 -18.27 7.24 -0.78
N ASN A 79 -17.91 8.07 0.19
CA ASN A 79 -18.74 8.28 1.38
C ASN A 79 -20.07 8.95 1.05
N PHE A 80 -20.06 9.92 0.13
CA PHE A 80 -21.28 10.53 -0.40
C PHE A 80 -22.18 9.48 -1.04
N ALA A 81 -21.64 8.61 -1.90
CA ALA A 81 -22.41 7.57 -2.57
C ALA A 81 -23.03 6.56 -1.60
N LEU A 82 -22.27 6.12 -0.59
CA LEU A 82 -22.77 5.24 0.47
C LEU A 82 -23.90 5.91 1.27
N ALA A 83 -23.71 7.17 1.66
CA ALA A 83 -24.71 7.94 2.37
C ALA A 83 -25.97 8.14 1.52
N TYR A 84 -25.79 8.47 0.23
CA TYR A 84 -26.90 8.62 -0.70
C TYR A 84 -27.72 7.33 -0.75
N ALA A 85 -27.09 6.19 -1.05
CA ALA A 85 -27.76 4.90 -1.13
C ALA A 85 -28.49 4.53 0.18
N MET A 86 -27.86 4.78 1.34
CA MET A 86 -28.45 4.49 2.64
C MET A 86 -29.65 5.38 2.96
N TYR A 87 -29.52 6.70 2.81
CA TYR A 87 -30.57 7.63 3.22
C TYR A 87 -31.70 7.77 2.18
N THR A 88 -31.49 7.40 0.92
CA THR A 88 -32.57 7.34 -0.09
C THR A 88 -33.39 6.07 -0.02
N SER A 89 -32.82 4.97 0.47
CA SER A 89 -33.53 3.68 0.59
C SER A 89 -34.33 3.56 1.89
N GLN A 90 -34.10 4.46 2.86
CA GLN A 90 -34.79 4.45 4.15
C GLN A 90 -36.09 5.27 4.13
N ASN A 91 -37.13 4.75 4.80
CA ASN A 91 -38.36 5.49 5.07
C ASN A 91 -38.14 6.50 6.20
N THR A 92 -37.67 7.71 5.84
CA THR A 92 -37.37 8.80 6.78
C THR A 92 -38.58 9.27 7.60
N GLU A 93 -39.81 9.02 7.11
CA GLU A 93 -41.04 9.34 7.85
C GLU A 93 -41.27 8.42 9.06
N LYS A 94 -40.85 7.15 8.97
CA LYS A 94 -41.00 6.17 10.05
C LYS A 94 -39.81 6.19 11.00
N ASN A 95 -38.61 6.44 10.48
CA ASN A 95 -37.35 6.50 11.22
C ASN A 95 -36.61 7.80 10.88
N PRO A 96 -36.87 8.91 11.59
CA PRO A 96 -36.21 10.18 11.30
C PRO A 96 -34.71 10.08 11.56
N ILE A 97 -33.96 10.92 10.85
CA ILE A 97 -32.49 10.99 10.98
C ILE A 97 -32.17 11.77 12.25
N ARG A 98 -31.35 11.17 13.11
CA ARG A 98 -31.01 11.68 14.43
C ARG A 98 -29.50 11.80 14.59
N LEU A 99 -29.05 12.71 15.45
CA LEU A 99 -27.63 12.87 15.69
C LEU A 99 -27.08 11.69 16.50
N PHE A 100 -27.70 11.32 17.62
CA PHE A 100 -27.18 10.28 18.51
C PHE A 100 -28.01 9.00 18.51
N GLN A 101 -29.34 9.09 18.48
CA GLN A 101 -30.19 7.91 18.67
C GLN A 101 -30.26 6.98 17.45
N LEU A 102 -30.31 5.67 17.73
CA LEU A 102 -30.57 4.61 16.76
C LEU A 102 -32.03 4.64 16.27
N PRO A 103 -32.36 4.10 15.08
CA PRO A 103 -31.48 3.36 14.15
C PRO A 103 -30.67 4.24 13.18
N ASN A 104 -31.06 5.48 12.95
CA ASN A 104 -30.47 6.36 11.92
C ASN A 104 -29.58 7.45 12.55
N THR A 105 -28.52 7.01 13.23
CA THR A 105 -27.58 7.88 13.94
C THR A 105 -26.48 8.42 13.02
N LEU A 106 -26.38 9.75 12.88
CA LEU A 106 -25.30 10.38 12.11
C LEU A 106 -23.95 10.30 12.83
N ALA A 107 -23.96 10.45 14.16
CA ALA A 107 -22.73 10.41 14.95
C ALA A 107 -22.11 9.00 14.93
N GLY A 108 -22.93 7.96 15.07
CA GLY A 108 -22.46 6.58 14.98
C GLY A 108 -21.94 6.23 13.58
N ASP A 109 -22.67 6.64 12.53
CA ASP A 109 -22.26 6.40 11.15
C ASP A 109 -20.94 7.12 10.80
N GLY A 110 -20.75 8.35 11.27
CA GLY A 110 -19.47 9.07 11.17
C GLY A 110 -18.32 8.37 11.89
N ALA A 111 -18.56 7.85 13.11
CA ALA A 111 -17.54 7.11 13.87
C ALA A 111 -17.07 5.84 13.14
N VAL A 112 -18.03 5.04 12.64
CA VAL A 112 -17.73 3.81 11.88
C VAL A 112 -16.98 4.14 10.60
N THR A 113 -17.38 5.21 9.91
CA THR A 113 -16.70 5.70 8.71
C THR A 113 -15.21 5.93 8.95
N ILE A 114 -14.87 6.67 10.02
CA ILE A 114 -13.47 6.98 10.33
C ILE A 114 -12.65 5.71 10.55
N ILE A 115 -13.19 4.76 11.32
CA ILE A 115 -12.51 3.50 11.64
C ILE A 115 -12.30 2.64 10.40
N VAL A 116 -13.39 2.36 9.67
CA VAL A 116 -13.35 1.46 8.51
C VAL A 116 -12.52 2.08 7.39
N GLN A 117 -12.69 3.38 7.13
CA GLN A 117 -11.95 4.09 6.09
C GLN A 117 -10.45 4.04 6.37
N CYS A 118 -9.99 4.42 7.57
CA CYS A 118 -8.55 4.42 7.86
C CYS A 118 -7.91 3.03 7.77
N ILE A 119 -8.62 1.97 8.20
CA ILE A 119 -8.13 0.59 8.06
C ILE A 119 -8.05 0.22 6.57
N MET A 120 -9.10 0.49 5.79
CA MET A 120 -9.12 0.16 4.37
C MET A 120 -8.08 0.94 3.58
N THR A 121 -7.99 2.26 3.80
CA THR A 121 -7.01 3.14 3.18
C THR A 121 -5.59 2.67 3.46
N TRP A 122 -5.28 2.22 4.68
CA TRP A 122 -3.96 1.67 5.00
C TRP A 122 -3.54 0.53 4.06
N PHE A 123 -4.47 -0.40 3.77
CA PHE A 123 -4.22 -1.51 2.85
C PHE A 123 -4.15 -1.07 1.39
N VAL A 124 -5.01 -0.13 0.99
CA VAL A 124 -4.99 0.44 -0.37
C VAL A 124 -3.64 1.12 -0.63
N GLU A 125 -3.17 1.98 0.27
CA GLU A 125 -1.88 2.66 0.16
C GLU A 125 -0.71 1.68 0.17
N MET A 126 -0.79 0.62 0.99
CA MET A 126 0.21 -0.44 0.95
C MET A 126 0.31 -1.07 -0.44
N GLY A 127 -0.82 -1.29 -1.11
CA GLY A 127 -0.87 -1.84 -2.46
C GLY A 127 -0.35 -0.87 -3.52
N LEU A 128 -0.85 0.37 -3.51
CA LEU A 128 -0.52 1.42 -4.48
C LEU A 128 0.97 1.76 -4.43
N VAL A 129 1.51 2.06 -3.25
CA VAL A 129 2.94 2.40 -3.12
C VAL A 129 3.82 1.23 -3.55
N ARG A 130 3.46 -0.02 -3.21
CA ARG A 130 4.21 -1.20 -3.67
C ARG A 130 4.20 -1.34 -5.19
N TYR A 131 3.05 -1.10 -5.82
CA TYR A 131 2.90 -1.13 -7.27
C TYR A 131 3.73 -0.04 -7.94
N ASP A 132 3.66 1.20 -7.45
CA ASP A 132 4.37 2.35 -8.01
C ASP A 132 5.89 2.27 -7.83
N LEU A 133 6.35 1.72 -6.70
CA LEU A 133 7.75 1.39 -6.49
C LEU A 133 8.22 0.26 -7.43
N GLY A 134 7.38 -0.75 -7.67
CA GLY A 134 7.67 -1.85 -8.59
C GLY A 134 7.78 -1.40 -10.04
N ASN A 135 6.96 -0.42 -10.43
CA ASN A 135 6.97 0.18 -11.77
C ASN A 135 7.99 1.31 -11.94
N ARG A 136 8.81 1.61 -10.92
CA ARG A 136 9.79 2.71 -10.94
C ARG A 136 9.14 4.08 -11.18
N SER A 137 7.87 4.24 -10.80
CA SER A 137 7.13 5.50 -10.90
C SER A 137 7.58 6.48 -9.81
N VAL A 138 7.79 5.98 -8.59
CA VAL A 138 8.16 6.79 -7.42
C VAL A 138 9.44 6.26 -6.77
N GLN A 139 10.22 7.16 -6.19
CA GLN A 139 11.43 6.82 -5.43
C GLN A 139 11.10 6.56 -3.95
N PRO A 140 11.71 5.56 -3.31
CA PRO A 140 11.65 5.41 -1.85
C PRO A 140 12.28 6.63 -1.13
N ILE A 141 11.81 6.92 0.08
CA ILE A 141 12.39 8.01 0.89
C ILE A 141 13.55 7.45 1.71
N GLY A 142 14.79 7.85 1.39
CA GLY A 142 16.01 7.34 2.02
C GLY A 142 16.70 8.29 3.00
N PHE A 143 16.29 9.55 3.09
CA PHE A 143 16.98 10.57 3.87
C PHE A 143 16.71 10.48 5.39
N ILE A 144 15.58 9.88 5.80
CA ILE A 144 15.23 9.74 7.22
C ILE A 144 15.96 8.53 7.81
N PRO A 145 16.70 8.68 8.93
CA PRO A 145 17.37 7.57 9.59
C PRO A 145 16.36 6.57 10.15
N GLU A 146 16.77 5.31 10.22
CA GLU A 146 15.95 4.26 10.80
C GLU A 146 15.79 4.47 12.32
N PRO A 147 14.60 4.27 12.89
CA PRO A 147 14.42 4.34 14.33
C PRO A 147 15.16 3.21 15.05
N SER A 148 15.90 3.53 16.11
CA SER A 148 16.75 2.58 16.86
C SER A 148 16.02 1.78 17.94
N GLY A 149 14.84 2.21 18.39
CA GLY A 149 14.09 1.55 19.47
C GLY A 149 13.38 0.26 19.05
N LEU A 150 13.33 -0.74 19.94
CA LEU A 150 12.65 -2.03 19.67
C LEU A 150 11.14 -1.87 19.39
N TRP A 151 10.46 -1.00 20.13
CA TRP A 151 9.03 -0.74 19.96
C TRP A 151 8.73 0.04 18.68
N THR A 152 9.58 1.00 18.32
CA THR A 152 9.44 1.79 17.10
C THR A 152 9.75 0.93 15.87
N ARG A 153 10.83 0.12 15.87
CA ARG A 153 11.10 -0.85 14.80
C ARG A 153 9.93 -1.81 14.58
N LYS A 154 9.35 -2.34 15.66
CA LYS A 154 8.15 -3.18 15.58
C LYS A 154 6.97 -2.41 14.99
N LEU A 155 6.73 -1.15 15.38
CA LEU A 155 5.69 -0.31 14.81
C LEU A 155 5.90 -0.07 13.30
N PHE A 156 7.13 0.13 12.86
CA PHE A 156 7.49 0.34 11.44
C PHE A 156 7.65 -0.95 10.62
N MET A 157 7.44 -2.13 11.22
CA MET A 157 7.61 -3.45 10.58
C MET A 157 9.04 -3.68 10.05
N LEU A 158 10.04 -3.25 10.81
CA LEU A 158 11.45 -3.55 10.54
C LEU A 158 11.78 -4.88 11.23
N GLU A 159 12.41 -5.80 10.49
CA GLU A 159 12.85 -7.10 11.02
C GLU A 159 13.83 -6.87 12.19
N PRO A 160 13.76 -7.67 13.28
CA PRO A 160 14.82 -7.70 14.29
C PRO A 160 16.15 -8.09 13.64
N GLU A 161 17.26 -7.55 14.16
CA GLU A 161 18.64 -7.74 13.68
C GLU A 161 18.95 -9.14 13.11
N PRO A 162 19.70 -9.23 12.00
CA PRO A 162 20.08 -10.50 11.37
C PRO A 162 20.95 -11.32 12.33
N GLY A 163 20.35 -12.33 12.97
CA GLY A 163 21.00 -13.17 14.00
C GLY A 163 20.01 -13.97 14.86
N SER A 164 18.71 -13.69 14.75
CA SER A 164 17.67 -14.46 15.44
C SER A 164 17.27 -15.68 14.59
N ALA A 165 17.39 -16.89 15.15
CA ALA A 165 17.27 -18.18 14.47
C ALA A 165 16.00 -18.37 13.59
N PRO A 166 16.07 -19.15 12.49
CA PRO A 166 14.92 -19.39 11.61
C PRO A 166 14.00 -20.52 12.14
N ASP A 167 12.74 -20.12 12.33
CA ASP A 167 11.52 -20.72 11.75
C ASP A 167 10.92 -22.03 12.29
N THR A 168 9.70 -21.91 12.84
CA THR A 168 8.56 -22.84 12.63
C THR A 168 7.23 -22.07 12.73
N GLN A 169 6.90 -21.10 11.87
CA GLN A 169 5.61 -20.37 12.01
C GLN A 169 5.00 -19.69 10.77
N VAL A 170 5.10 -20.31 9.59
CA VAL A 170 4.77 -19.67 8.28
C VAL A 170 3.30 -19.26 8.08
N HIS A 171 2.31 -19.87 8.74
CA HIS A 171 0.88 -19.50 8.58
C HIS A 171 0.36 -18.55 9.66
N ARG A 172 0.83 -18.70 10.91
CA ARG A 172 0.52 -17.77 12.01
C ARG A 172 1.10 -16.38 11.74
N SER A 173 2.23 -16.30 11.05
CA SER A 173 2.90 -15.05 10.71
C SER A 173 2.06 -14.16 9.79
N LYS A 174 1.45 -14.70 8.71
CA LYS A 174 0.66 -13.89 7.75
C LYS A 174 -0.55 -13.23 8.39
N PHE A 175 -1.31 -13.97 9.21
CA PHE A 175 -2.45 -13.41 9.93
C PHE A 175 -2.01 -12.32 10.92
N ILE A 176 -0.94 -12.57 11.67
CA ILE A 176 -0.35 -11.57 12.58
C ILE A 176 0.07 -10.31 11.79
N THR A 177 0.66 -10.44 10.61
CA THR A 177 1.02 -9.30 9.76
C THR A 177 -0.22 -8.52 9.30
N ILE A 178 -1.33 -9.19 8.94
CA ILE A 178 -2.58 -8.52 8.56
C ILE A 178 -3.15 -7.74 9.75
N VAL A 179 -3.24 -8.38 10.92
CA VAL A 179 -3.72 -7.73 12.16
C VAL A 179 -2.83 -6.54 12.52
N GLN A 180 -1.52 -6.68 12.37
CA GLN A 180 -0.56 -5.60 12.58
C GLN A 180 -0.81 -4.41 11.62
N ASN A 181 -1.04 -4.67 10.33
CA ASN A 181 -1.41 -3.62 9.37
C ASN A 181 -2.72 -2.94 9.77
N ALA A 182 -3.76 -3.73 10.06
CA ALA A 182 -5.06 -3.20 10.48
C ALA A 182 -4.94 -2.35 11.75
N LEU A 183 -4.12 -2.77 12.72
CA LEU A 183 -3.88 -2.03 13.95
C LEU A 183 -3.25 -0.65 13.68
N ARG A 184 -2.35 -0.53 12.70
CA ARG A 184 -1.73 0.76 12.36
C ARG A 184 -2.70 1.69 11.66
N GLY A 185 -3.49 1.16 10.72
CA GLY A 185 -4.64 1.89 10.16
C GLY A 185 -5.61 2.33 11.26
N PHE A 186 -5.87 1.48 12.25
CA PHE A 186 -6.70 1.80 13.40
C PHE A 186 -6.10 2.87 14.30
N LEU A 187 -4.79 2.89 14.54
CA LEU A 187 -4.13 3.96 15.31
C LEU A 187 -4.32 5.33 14.64
N ILE A 188 -4.19 5.40 13.31
CA ILE A 188 -4.49 6.61 12.55
C ILE A 188 -5.99 6.94 12.64
N ALA A 189 -6.86 5.94 12.64
CA ALA A 189 -8.30 6.11 12.85
C ALA A 189 -8.63 6.74 14.21
N VAL A 190 -7.96 6.31 15.30
CA VAL A 190 -8.15 6.89 16.64
C VAL A 190 -7.77 8.37 16.63
N ALA A 191 -6.63 8.73 16.03
CA ALA A 191 -6.24 10.14 15.90
C ALA A 191 -7.25 10.94 15.07
N GLY A 192 -7.69 10.41 13.93
CA GLY A 192 -8.72 11.02 13.09
C GLY A 192 -10.08 11.14 13.80
N PHE A 193 -10.45 10.15 14.61
CA PHE A 193 -11.67 10.15 15.40
C PHE A 193 -11.65 11.25 16.46
N LEU A 194 -10.59 11.31 17.27
CA LEU A 194 -10.44 12.33 18.30
C LEU A 194 -10.42 13.75 17.73
N LEU A 195 -9.95 13.92 16.49
CA LEU A 195 -9.88 15.21 15.83
C LEU A 195 -11.18 15.59 15.11
N LEU A 196 -11.61 14.78 14.14
CA LEU A 196 -12.67 15.15 13.21
C LEU A 196 -14.07 14.83 13.73
N TRP A 197 -14.24 13.75 14.50
CA TRP A 197 -15.56 13.36 15.00
C TRP A 197 -16.21 14.41 15.91
N PRO A 198 -15.54 14.95 16.95
CA PRO A 198 -16.18 15.95 17.82
C PRO A 198 -16.49 17.25 17.07
N ILE A 199 -15.63 17.66 16.12
CA ILE A 199 -15.89 18.82 15.26
C ILE A 199 -17.15 18.57 14.43
N ALA A 200 -17.26 17.41 13.81
CA ALA A 200 -18.38 17.09 12.94
C ALA A 200 -19.70 16.96 13.72
N VAL A 201 -19.67 16.34 14.91
CA VAL A 201 -20.82 16.29 15.84
C VAL A 201 -21.20 17.69 16.31
N GLY A 202 -20.23 18.55 16.60
CA GLY A 202 -20.44 19.94 16.98
C GLY A 202 -21.15 20.73 15.88
N VAL A 203 -20.66 20.63 14.64
CA VAL A 203 -21.29 21.28 13.46
C VAL A 203 -22.69 20.72 13.19
N LEU A 204 -22.88 19.40 13.30
CA LEU A 204 -24.22 18.82 13.15
C LEU A 204 -25.18 19.35 14.23
N SER A 205 -24.73 19.46 15.48
CA SER A 205 -25.53 20.00 16.58
C SER A 205 -25.98 21.45 16.36
N THR A 206 -25.27 22.25 15.56
CA THR A 206 -25.70 23.62 15.24
C THR A 206 -26.72 23.69 14.10
N ILE A 207 -26.76 22.67 13.23
CA ILE A 207 -27.66 22.62 12.07
C ILE A 207 -28.97 21.89 12.42
N GLY A 208 -28.91 20.87 13.29
CA GLY A 208 -30.06 20.03 13.61
C GLY A 208 -31.10 20.73 14.51
N GLU A 209 -32.34 20.27 14.42
CA GLU A 209 -33.43 20.79 15.25
C GLU A 209 -33.43 20.10 16.63
N PRO A 210 -33.21 20.83 17.75
CA PRO A 210 -33.18 20.22 19.07
C PRO A 210 -34.59 19.78 19.49
N ARG A 211 -34.80 18.49 19.75
CA ARG A 211 -36.05 17.93 20.27
C ARG A 211 -35.76 16.78 21.23
N GLY A 212 -36.32 16.83 22.44
CA GLY A 212 -36.27 15.71 23.39
C GLY A 212 -34.86 15.23 23.76
N GLY A 213 -33.87 16.13 23.76
CA GLY A 213 -32.47 15.79 24.10
C GLY A 213 -31.63 15.23 22.94
N ASP A 214 -32.13 15.26 21.70
CA ASP A 214 -31.38 14.90 20.49
C ASP A 214 -31.64 15.95 19.38
N TYR A 215 -30.89 15.83 18.28
CA TYR A 215 -30.99 16.71 17.12
C TYR A 215 -31.55 15.95 15.92
N PHE A 216 -32.54 16.53 15.25
CA PHE A 216 -33.26 15.92 14.14
C PHE A 216 -32.96 16.62 12.82
N TYR A 217 -32.95 15.84 11.74
CA TYR A 217 -32.71 16.33 10.38
C TYR A 217 -33.83 15.88 9.46
N SER A 218 -34.58 16.84 8.93
CA SER A 218 -35.62 16.64 7.93
C SER A 218 -35.07 16.64 6.50
N ASP A 219 -33.96 17.35 6.28
CA ASP A 219 -33.29 17.41 4.99
C ASP A 219 -32.50 16.14 4.71
N ARG A 220 -32.81 15.53 3.57
CA ARG A 220 -32.14 14.34 3.10
C ARG A 220 -30.74 14.60 2.61
N TRP A 221 -30.32 15.84 2.35
CA TRP A 221 -28.98 16.21 1.83
C TRP A 221 -27.90 16.39 2.90
N ILE A 222 -28.31 16.72 4.13
CA ILE A 222 -27.38 16.94 5.25
C ILE A 222 -26.50 15.71 5.49
N PRO A 223 -27.02 14.47 5.54
CA PRO A 223 -26.19 13.29 5.76
C PRO A 223 -25.15 13.04 4.67
N GLN A 224 -25.47 13.24 3.39
CA GLN A 224 -24.53 13.00 2.29
C GLN A 224 -23.48 14.10 2.24
N ALA A 225 -23.86 15.36 2.48
CA ALA A 225 -22.91 16.46 2.60
C ALA A 225 -21.94 16.22 3.77
N PHE A 226 -22.46 15.87 4.95
CA PHE A 226 -21.67 15.48 6.12
C PHE A 226 -20.68 14.37 5.80
N LYS A 227 -21.14 13.29 5.18
CA LYS A 227 -20.32 12.14 4.80
C LYS A 227 -19.26 12.47 3.76
N CYS A 228 -19.60 13.27 2.76
CA CYS A 228 -18.68 13.74 1.75
C CYS A 228 -17.54 14.53 2.38
N ILE A 229 -17.87 15.52 3.22
CA ILE A 229 -16.91 16.39 3.88
C ILE A 229 -16.05 15.59 4.87
N LEU A 230 -16.67 14.78 5.73
CA LEU A 230 -15.94 13.98 6.71
C LEU A 230 -14.99 12.98 6.03
N GLY A 231 -15.49 12.24 5.04
CA GLY A 231 -14.68 11.29 4.26
C GLY A 231 -13.55 11.99 3.51
N GLY A 232 -13.85 13.12 2.85
CA GLY A 232 -12.87 13.89 2.11
C GLY A 232 -11.78 14.48 3.00
N LEU A 233 -12.13 15.15 4.10
CA LEU A 233 -11.16 15.69 5.05
C LEU A 233 -10.30 14.59 5.68
N LEU A 234 -10.92 13.46 6.01
CA LEU A 234 -10.17 12.31 6.52
C LEU A 234 -9.22 11.76 5.45
N GLY A 235 -9.67 11.64 4.20
CA GLY A 235 -8.85 11.23 3.06
C GLY A 235 -7.66 12.16 2.85
N LEU A 236 -7.89 13.47 2.82
CA LEU A 236 -6.87 14.51 2.67
C LEU A 236 -5.77 14.42 3.72
N LEU A 237 -6.13 14.11 4.97
CA LEU A 237 -5.19 14.04 6.08
C LEU A 237 -4.47 12.69 6.15
N THR A 238 -5.18 11.59 5.87
CA THR A 238 -4.68 10.24 6.15
C THR A 238 -3.93 9.63 4.99
N THR A 239 -4.37 9.84 3.75
CA THR A 239 -3.73 9.24 2.56
C THR A 239 -2.29 9.70 2.36
N PRO A 240 -1.92 11.02 2.46
CA PRO A 240 -0.53 11.43 2.30
C PRO A 240 0.37 10.88 3.41
N LEU A 241 -0.18 10.79 4.63
CA LEU A 241 0.52 10.30 5.80
C LEU A 241 0.83 8.80 5.66
N MET A 242 -0.16 8.02 5.23
CA MET A 242 0.00 6.59 4.99
C MET A 242 0.95 6.30 3.81
N ALA A 243 0.82 7.04 2.71
CA ALA A 243 1.74 6.93 1.57
C ALA A 243 3.19 7.26 1.98
N SER A 244 3.38 8.34 2.74
CA SER A 244 4.69 8.71 3.29
C SER A 244 5.28 7.61 4.16
N PHE A 245 4.47 7.00 5.03
CA PHE A 245 4.90 5.87 5.86
C PHE A 245 5.42 4.70 5.00
N TRP A 246 4.68 4.32 3.95
CA TRP A 246 5.08 3.21 3.08
C TRP A 246 6.32 3.53 2.24
N LEU A 247 6.46 4.77 1.75
CA LEU A 247 7.64 5.23 1.03
C LEU A 247 8.90 5.25 1.92
N LEU A 248 8.76 5.65 3.19
CA LEU A 248 9.83 5.61 4.18
C LEU A 248 10.26 4.17 4.48
N LYS A 249 9.29 3.30 4.75
CA LYS A 249 9.55 1.89 5.00
C LYS A 249 10.31 1.25 3.84
N ALA A 250 9.88 1.50 2.60
CA ALA A 250 10.56 0.99 1.42
C ALA A 250 12.00 1.52 1.28
N GLY A 251 12.26 2.76 1.72
CA GLY A 251 13.60 3.34 1.74
C GLY A 251 14.53 2.66 2.75
N TRP A 252 14.01 2.30 3.93
CA TRP A 252 14.77 1.52 4.92
C TRP A 252 15.04 0.10 4.45
N GLU A 253 14.07 -0.58 3.84
CA GLU A 253 14.26 -1.92 3.28
C GLU A 253 15.34 -1.95 2.19
N ALA A 254 15.37 -0.94 1.33
CA ALA A 254 16.37 -0.85 0.25
C ALA A 254 17.80 -0.70 0.78
N LYS A 255 18.00 -0.09 1.96
CA LYS A 255 19.32 0.03 2.60
C LYS A 255 19.83 -1.29 3.19
N HIS A 256 18.94 -2.20 3.57
CA HIS A 256 19.31 -3.51 4.12
C HIS A 256 19.57 -4.56 3.03
N GLY A 257 18.99 -4.36 1.84
CA GLY A 257 19.14 -5.27 0.69
C GLY A 257 20.19 -4.86 -0.34
N SER A 258 21.00 -3.82 -0.07
CA SER A 258 22.13 -3.37 -0.90
C SER A 258 23.45 -3.71 -0.21
#